data_AF-F4XPV9-F1
#
_entry.id   AF-F4XPV9-F1
#
_cell.length_a   1.000
_cell.length_b   1.000
_cell.length_c   1.000
_cell.angle_alpha   90.00
_cell.angle_beta   90.00
_cell.angle_gamma   90.00
#
_symmetry.space_group_name_H-M   'P 1'
#
loop_
_entity.id
_entity.type
_entity.pdbx_description
1 polymer ?
#
loop_
_entity_poly.entity_id
_entity_poly.type
_entity_poly.pdbx_seq_one_letter_code
_entity_poly.pdbx_strand_id
1 'polypeptide(L)'
;MEAQMLKEIKGSEIIDTGDPKTGSNFNKIRDINCPKCQTKLTKMVDIKQTHIRYEKCPVCYGLWFDAGEFKDYKEEVIADFFKDIFS
;
A
#
# COMPACT_ATOMS: atom_id res chain seq x y z
N MET A 1 6.13 9.55 -2.51
CA MET A 1 6.24 9.98 -3.91
C MET A 1 5.53 9.01 -4.85
N GLU A 2 6.03 7.79 -5.09
CA GLU A 2 5.39 6.85 -6.06
C GLU A 2 4.00 6.35 -5.65
N ALA A 3 3.84 5.69 -4.49
CA ALA A 3 2.51 5.18 -4.09
C ALA A 3 1.47 6.29 -3.83
N GLN A 4 1.92 7.48 -3.44
CA GLN A 4 1.04 8.65 -3.32
C GLN A 4 0.52 9.09 -4.69
N MET A 5 1.37 9.11 -5.72
CA MET A 5 0.93 9.37 -7.09
C MET A 5 -0.02 8.29 -7.59
N LEU A 6 0.27 7.01 -7.31
CA LEU A 6 -0.60 5.90 -7.69
C LEU A 6 -1.96 5.98 -6.98
N LYS A 7 -2.04 6.46 -5.73
CA LYS A 7 -3.28 6.63 -4.99
C LYS A 7 -4.26 7.58 -5.73
N GLU A 8 -3.76 8.62 -6.38
CA GLU A 8 -4.55 9.60 -7.14
C GLU A 8 -4.96 9.11 -8.54
N ILE A 9 -4.22 8.17 -9.14
CA ILE A 9 -4.50 7.69 -10.51
C ILE A 9 -5.71 6.76 -10.47
N LYS A 10 -6.84 7.16 -11.06
CA LYS A 10 -8.04 6.30 -11.19
C LYS A 10 -7.70 4.98 -11.89
N GLY A 11 -8.17 3.86 -11.33
CA GLY A 11 -7.92 2.52 -11.89
C GLY A 11 -6.57 1.90 -11.53
N SER A 12 -5.66 2.62 -10.85
CA SER A 12 -4.36 2.08 -10.44
C SER A 12 -4.44 0.86 -9.50
N GLU A 13 -5.59 0.62 -8.85
CA GLU A 13 -5.83 -0.58 -8.05
C GLU A 13 -5.65 -1.88 -8.85
N ILE A 14 -5.76 -1.83 -10.19
CA ILE A 14 -5.55 -2.99 -11.07
C ILE A 14 -4.12 -3.55 -11.01
N ILE A 15 -3.14 -2.75 -10.55
CA ILE A 15 -1.75 -3.23 -10.41
C ILE A 15 -1.61 -4.23 -9.26
N ASP A 16 -2.52 -4.19 -8.29
CA ASP A 16 -2.61 -5.16 -7.20
C ASP A 16 -3.34 -6.42 -7.69
N THR A 17 -2.60 -7.21 -8.46
CA THR A 17 -3.12 -8.40 -9.14
C THR A 17 -3.11 -9.66 -8.26
N GLY A 18 -2.55 -9.58 -7.06
CA GLY A 18 -2.39 -10.72 -6.16
C GLY A 18 -3.69 -11.09 -5.44
N ASP A 19 -3.81 -12.35 -5.02
CA ASP A 19 -4.94 -12.82 -4.22
C ASP A 19 -4.83 -12.32 -2.77
N PRO A 20 -5.80 -11.56 -2.24
CA PRO A 20 -5.72 -11.00 -0.89
C PRO A 20 -5.66 -12.06 0.22
N LYS A 21 -6.28 -13.24 0.03
CA LYS A 21 -6.21 -14.32 1.02
C LYS A 21 -4.77 -14.82 1.16
N THR A 22 -4.11 -15.00 0.02
CA THR A 22 -2.68 -15.35 -0.05
C THR A 22 -1.82 -14.23 0.52
N GLY A 23 -2.05 -12.98 0.12
CA GLY A 23 -1.40 -11.78 0.65
C GLY A 23 -1.45 -11.70 2.17
N SER A 24 -2.64 -11.92 2.76
CA SER A 24 -2.85 -11.85 4.21
C SER A 24 -2.00 -12.83 5.03
N ASN A 25 -1.53 -13.93 4.42
CA ASN A 25 -0.62 -14.86 5.08
C ASN A 25 0.78 -14.24 5.29
N PHE A 26 1.18 -13.31 4.41
CA PHE A 26 2.46 -12.62 4.47
C PHE A 26 2.49 -11.47 5.48
N ASN A 27 1.34 -11.07 6.04
CA ASN A 27 1.26 -10.08 7.13
C ASN A 27 2.12 -10.44 8.36
N LYS A 28 2.48 -11.73 8.52
CA LYS A 28 3.37 -12.24 9.59
C LYS A 28 4.86 -12.13 9.23
N ILE A 29 5.22 -12.07 7.95
CA ILE A 29 6.58 -12.07 7.42
C ILE A 29 6.88 -10.66 6.88
N ARG A 30 7.39 -9.79 7.75
CA ARG A 30 7.62 -8.38 7.43
C ARG A 30 9.10 -7.98 7.39
N ASP A 31 9.99 -8.95 7.55
CA ASP A 31 11.43 -8.76 7.42
C ASP A 31 11.85 -9.15 6.01
N ILE A 32 11.70 -8.20 5.09
CA ILE A 32 11.98 -8.37 3.67
C ILE A 32 12.99 -7.31 3.19
N ASN A 33 13.70 -7.65 2.12
CA ASN A 33 14.62 -6.73 1.45
C ASN A 33 13.91 -6.06 0.27
N CYS A 34 14.32 -4.82 -0.02
CA CYS A 34 13.84 -4.10 -1.18
C CYS A 34 14.16 -4.87 -2.47
N PRO A 35 13.19 -5.17 -3.34
CA PRO A 35 13.47 -5.86 -4.60
C PRO A 35 14.37 -5.04 -5.54
N LYS A 36 14.35 -3.70 -5.40
CA LYS A 36 15.10 -2.78 -6.26
C LYS A 36 16.57 -2.62 -5.85
N CYS A 37 16.85 -2.49 -4.55
CA CYS A 37 18.19 -2.16 -4.05
C CYS A 37 18.68 -3.09 -2.93
N GLN A 38 17.94 -4.15 -2.61
CA GLN A 38 18.28 -5.19 -1.63
C GLN A 38 18.49 -4.70 -0.18
N THR A 39 18.21 -3.43 0.11
CA THR A 39 18.25 -2.88 1.46
C THR A 39 17.08 -3.40 2.29
N LYS A 40 17.32 -3.74 3.56
CA LYS A 40 16.26 -4.11 4.51
C LYS A 40 15.19 -3.01 4.57
N LEU A 41 13.93 -3.40 4.44
CA LEU A 41 12.82 -2.45 4.51
C LEU A 41 12.45 -2.09 5.95
N THR A 42 11.95 -0.87 6.13
CA THR A 42 11.41 -0.38 7.40
C THR A 42 9.92 -0.62 7.48
N LYS A 43 9.47 -1.24 8.57
CA LYS A 43 8.05 -1.50 8.85
C LYS A 43 7.34 -0.19 9.17
N MET A 44 6.26 0.09 8.44
CA MET A 44 5.44 1.28 8.60
C MET A 44 3.99 0.89 8.88
N VAL A 45 3.20 1.89 9.30
CA VAL A 45 1.75 1.84 9.52
C VAL A 45 1.18 3.13 8.96
N ASP A 46 0.06 3.06 8.23
CA ASP A 46 -0.62 4.28 7.78
C ASP A 46 -1.31 4.99 8.97
N ILE A 47 -1.15 6.30 9.05
CA ILE A 47 -1.64 7.09 10.20
C ILE A 47 -3.17 7.26 10.16
N LYS A 48 -3.76 7.31 8.96
CA LYS A 48 -5.21 7.44 8.79
C LYS A 48 -5.88 6.07 8.84
N GLN A 49 -5.23 5.05 8.26
CA GLN A 49 -5.66 3.65 8.26
C GLN A 49 -4.71 2.77 9.06
N THR A 50 -4.84 2.77 10.39
CA THR A 50 -3.93 2.03 11.28
C THR A 50 -3.91 0.51 11.07
N HIS A 51 -4.92 -0.03 10.38
CA HIS A 51 -4.98 -1.43 9.96
C HIS A 51 -4.06 -1.73 8.77
N ILE A 52 -3.70 -0.72 7.98
CA ILE A 52 -2.79 -0.82 6.84
C ILE A 52 -1.35 -0.78 7.33
N ARG A 53 -0.64 -1.85 7.01
CA ARG A 53 0.78 -2.02 7.27
C ARG A 53 1.47 -2.10 5.92
N TYR A 54 2.67 -1.56 5.84
CA TYR A 54 3.47 -1.62 4.62
C TYR A 54 4.93 -1.48 5.00
N GLU A 55 5.81 -1.75 4.03
CA GLU A 55 7.24 -1.64 4.19
C GLU A 55 7.78 -0.51 3.30
N LYS A 56 8.68 0.31 3.84
CA LYS A 56 9.30 1.42 3.13
C LYS A 56 10.80 1.22 3.03
N CYS A 57 11.34 1.37 1.83
CA CYS A 57 12.79 1.36 1.63
C CYS A 57 13.39 2.70 2.09
N PRO A 58 14.41 2.72 2.95
CA PRO A 58 15.06 3.96 3.38
C PRO A 58 15.98 4.56 2.30
N VAL A 59 16.35 3.78 1.27
CA VAL A 59 17.32 4.19 0.23
C VAL A 59 16.61 4.66 -1.04
N CYS A 60 15.77 3.80 -1.62
CA CYS A 60 15.07 4.12 -2.88
C CYS A 60 13.69 4.75 -2.65
N TYR A 61 13.23 4.82 -1.39
CA TYR A 61 11.93 5.36 -0.99
C TYR A 61 10.70 4.65 -1.58
N GLY A 62 10.91 3.48 -2.20
CA GLY A 62 9.84 2.60 -2.65
C GLY A 62 9.04 2.04 -1.48
N LEU A 63 7.78 1.72 -1.77
CA LEU A 63 6.82 1.14 -0.84
C LEU A 63 6.51 -0.28 -1.29
N TRP A 64 6.37 -1.18 -0.32
CA TRP A 64 5.99 -2.56 -0.54
C TRP A 64 4.69 -2.81 0.22
N PHE A 65 3.72 -3.37 -0.49
CA PHE A 65 2.41 -3.76 0.01
C PHE A 65 2.25 -5.25 -0.25
N ASP A 66 1.69 -5.97 0.71
CA ASP A 66 1.25 -7.34 0.44
C ASP A 66 0.02 -7.31 -0.48
N ALA A 67 -0.22 -8.42 -1.17
CA ALA A 67 -1.34 -8.52 -2.11
C ALA A 67 -2.68 -8.16 -1.44
N GLY A 68 -3.43 -7.26 -2.06
CA GLY A 68 -4.69 -6.70 -1.55
C GLY A 68 -4.53 -5.43 -0.71
N GLU A 69 -3.38 -5.18 -0.08
CA GLU A 69 -3.21 -4.03 0.81
C GLU A 69 -3.14 -2.70 0.06
N PHE A 70 -2.65 -2.68 -1.19
CA PHE A 70 -2.59 -1.44 -1.97
C PHE A 70 -4.00 -0.96 -2.36
N LYS A 71 -4.91 -1.90 -2.64
CA LYS A 71 -6.31 -1.58 -2.89
C LYS A 71 -6.95 -0.92 -1.67
N ASP A 72 -6.79 -1.51 -0.49
CA ASP A 72 -7.30 -0.95 0.78
C ASP A 72 -6.70 0.43 1.06
N TYR A 73 -5.39 0.60 0.79
CA TYR A 73 -4.71 1.89 0.91
C TYR A 73 -5.33 3.00 0.05
N LYS A 74 -5.96 2.65 -1.07
CA LYS A 74 -6.60 3.60 -1.98
C LYS A 74 -8.03 3.97 -1.59
N GLU A 75 -8.79 3.03 -1.01
CA GLU A 75 -10.25 3.19 -0.79
C GLU A 75 -10.63 4.40 0.08
N GLU A 76 -9.75 4.85 0.97
CA GLU A 76 -9.94 6.10 1.73
C GLU A 76 -10.31 7.31 0.88
N VAL A 77 -9.65 7.50 -0.27
CA VAL A 77 -9.93 8.65 -1.14
C VAL A 77 -11.30 8.51 -1.78
N ILE A 78 -11.74 7.29 -2.07
CA ILE A 78 -13.05 7.04 -2.66
C ILE A 78 -14.15 7.41 -1.65
N ALA A 79 -13.99 7.02 -0.38
CA ALA A 79 -14.94 7.36 0.66
C ALA A 79 -15.04 8.87 0.93
N ASP A 80 -13.91 9.59 0.90
CA ASP A 80 -13.89 11.05 1.08
C ASP A 80 -14.41 11.78 -0.17
N PHE A 81 -14.06 11.34 -1.37
CA PHE A 81 -14.56 11.90 -2.64
C PHE A 81 -16.08 11.76 -2.79
N PHE A 82 -16.66 10.65 -2.36
CA PHE A 82 -18.12 10.49 -2.39
C PHE A 82 -18.84 11.38 -1.38
N LYS A 83 -18.24 11.69 -0.21
CA LYS A 83 -18.83 12.68 0.71
C LYS A 83 -18.86 14.07 0.09
N ASP A 84 -17.81 14.47 -0.62
CA ASP A 84 -17.72 15.79 -1.25
C ASP A 84 -18.63 15.94 -2.48
N ILE A 85 -18.97 14.85 -3.18
CA ILE A 85 -19.88 14.87 -4.33
C ILE A 85 -21.37 14.87 -3.94
N PHE A 86 -21.72 14.21 -2.84
CA PHE A 86 -23.10 14.05 -2.41
C PHE A 86 -23.49 14.95 -1.22
N SER A 87 -22.60 15.84 -0.79
CA SER A 87 -22.87 16.94 0.16
C SER A 87 -23.08 18.28 -0.52
#